data_AF-A0AAV8YS43-F1
#
_entry.id   AF-A0AAV8YS43-F1
#
_cell.length_a   1.000
_cell.length_b   1.000
_cell.length_c   1.000
_cell.angle_alpha   90.00
_cell.angle_beta   90.00
_cell.angle_gamma   90.00
#
_symmetry.space_group_name_H-M   'P 1'
#
loop_
_entity.id
_entity.type
_entity.pdbx_description
1 polymer ?
#
loop_
_entity_poly.entity_id
_entity_poly.type
_entity_poly.pdbx_seq_one_letter_code
_entity_poly.pdbx_strand_id
1 'polypeptide(L)' 'MKNLDWSNIEAKNVYIEPINPADDIPGGRVIGGSIVTANSHPYQAAIIINDRSFCGGSLISTRWVLTAAHCTSG' A
#
# COMPACT_ATOMS: atom_id res chain seq x y z
N MET A 1 -17.00 3.28 -15.42
CA MET A 1 -15.66 3.36 -14.79
C MET A 1 -14.71 3.82 -15.87
N LYS A 2 -14.12 5.03 -15.78
CA LYS A 2 -13.11 5.46 -16.76
C LYS A 2 -11.85 4.65 -16.53
N ASN A 3 -11.23 4.16 -17.60
CA ASN A 3 -9.97 3.42 -17.49
C ASN A 3 -8.91 4.32 -16.84
N LEU A 4 -8.21 3.78 -15.86
CA LEU A 4 -7.05 4.42 -15.26
C LEU A 4 -5.92 4.40 -16.29
N ASP A 5 -5.37 5.57 -16.57
CA ASP A 5 -4.12 5.68 -17.29
C ASP A 5 -2.97 5.57 -16.29
N TRP A 6 -2.37 4.39 -16.23
CA TRP A 6 -1.26 4.09 -15.33
C TRP A 6 0.01 4.88 -15.64
N SER A 7 0.14 5.44 -16.84
CA SER A 7 1.30 6.28 -17.20
C SER A 7 1.35 7.60 -16.42
N ASN A 8 0.19 8.07 -15.94
CA ASN A 8 0.05 9.32 -15.18
C ASN A 8 0.02 9.10 -13.66
N ILE A 9 0.15 7.86 -13.20
CA ILE A 9 0.17 7.52 -11.77
C ILE A 9 1.63 7.40 -11.35
N GLU A 10 2.17 8.48 -10.78
CA GLU A 10 3.50 8.48 -10.20
C GLU A 10 3.47 7.84 -8.82
N ALA A 11 4.11 6.66 -8.70
CA ALA A 11 4.37 6.08 -7.41
C ALA A 11 5.33 7.01 -6.66
N LYS A 12 4.85 7.63 -5.58
CA LYS A 12 5.76 8.12 -4.54
C LYS A 12 6.41 6.85 -4.00
N ASN A 13 7.62 6.55 -4.45
CA ASN A 13 8.43 5.43 -3.99
C ASN A 13 8.80 5.69 -2.53
N VAL A 14 7.81 5.62 -1.64
CA VAL A 14 7.96 5.72 -0.21
C VAL A 14 8.54 4.37 0.22
N TYR A 15 9.84 4.23 0.04
CA TYR A 15 10.60 3.20 0.70
C TYR A 15 10.64 3.57 2.17
N ILE A 16 9.71 2.99 2.93
CA ILE A 16 9.86 2.95 4.38
C ILE A 16 10.82 1.78 4.62
N GLU A 17 12.08 2.10 4.90
CA GLU A 17 13.00 1.10 5.46
C GLU A 17 12.28 0.46 6.65
N PRO A 18 12.02 -0.85 6.61
CA PRO A 18 11.21 -1.47 7.63
C PRO A 18 11.96 -1.35 8.96
N ILE A 19 11.24 -0.97 10.02
CA ILE A 19 11.82 -0.69 11.35
C ILE A 19 12.67 -1.89 11.84
N ASN A 20 12.33 -3.09 11.37
CA ASN A 20 13.21 -4.26 11.33
C ASN A 20 13.29 -4.77 9.87
N PRO A 21 14.45 -5.25 9.39
CA PRO A 21 14.55 -5.95 8.10
C PRO A 21 13.43 -6.98 7.97
N ALA A 22 12.74 -7.02 6.83
CA ALA A 22 11.64 -7.96 6.60
C ALA A 22 12.08 -9.44 6.80
N ASP A 23 13.39 -9.69 6.67
CA ASP A 23 14.04 -10.98 6.88
C ASP A 23 14.09 -11.40 8.37
N ASP A 24 13.96 -10.47 9.31
CA ASP A 24 14.04 -10.72 10.77
C ASP A 24 12.68 -11.08 11.40
N ILE A 25 11.59 -11.08 10.62
CA ILE A 25 10.27 -11.54 11.07
C ILE A 25 9.99 -12.91 10.45
N PRO A 26 10.14 -14.02 11.19
CA PRO A 26 9.82 -15.34 10.70
C PRO A 26 8.38 -15.38 10.16
N GLY A 27 8.23 -15.54 8.84
CA GLY A 27 6.93 -15.59 8.15
C GLY A 27 6.33 -14.25 7.71
N GLY A 28 6.98 -13.11 7.99
CA GLY A 28 6.49 -11.78 7.63
C GLY A 28 5.15 -11.40 8.28
N ARG A 29 4.58 -10.24 7.91
CA ARG A 29 3.20 -9.86 8.29
C ARG A 29 2.13 -10.41 7.35
N VAL A 30 2.54 -10.99 6.22
CA VAL A 30 1.66 -11.59 5.20
C VAL A 30 1.90 -13.10 5.19
N ILE A 31 0.97 -13.85 5.77
CA ILE A 31 1.10 -15.30 5.93
C ILE A 31 1.09 -15.99 4.55
N GLY A 32 2.13 -16.79 4.28
CA GLY A 32 2.31 -17.48 3.00
C GLY A 32 2.64 -16.54 1.82
N GLY A 33 2.95 -15.28 2.11
CA GLY A 33 3.32 -14.29 1.10
C GLY A 33 4.76 -14.43 0.61
N SER A 34 5.08 -13.67 -0.42
CA SER A 34 6.43 -13.46 -0.93
C SER A 34 6.62 -11.98 -1.28
N ILE A 35 7.90 -11.56 -1.40
CA ILE A 35 8.22 -10.21 -1.85
C ILE A 35 7.77 -10.05 -3.30
N VAL A 36 7.05 -8.98 -3.60
CA VAL A 36 6.61 -8.64 -4.95
C VAL A 36 7.67 -7.80 -5.67
N THR A 37 7.71 -7.90 -7.01
CA THR A 37 8.51 -6.96 -7.82
C THR A 37 8.06 -5.53 -7.56
N ALA A 38 9.00 -4.61 -7.34
CA ALA A 38 8.70 -3.21 -7.12
C ALA A 38 7.78 -2.66 -8.22
N ASN A 39 6.77 -1.87 -7.81
CA ASN A 39 5.77 -1.24 -8.70
C ASN A 39 4.89 -2.19 -9.54
N SER A 40 4.93 -3.51 -9.30
CA SER A 40 4.08 -4.48 -10.01
C SER A 40 2.59 -4.42 -9.63
N HIS A 41 2.26 -3.79 -8.51
CA HIS A 41 0.89 -3.62 -8.00
C HIS A 41 0.57 -2.12 -7.87
N PRO A 42 0.38 -1.38 -8.99
CA PRO A 42 0.29 0.09 -8.99
C PRO A 42 -0.99 0.62 -8.33
N TYR A 43 -1.96 -0.25 -8.07
CA TYR A 43 -3.15 0.09 -7.29
C TYR A 43 -2.92 0.04 -5.77
N GLN A 44 -1.83 -0.55 -5.28
CA GLN A 44 -1.57 -0.67 -3.85
C GLN A 44 -1.29 0.71 -3.25
N ALA A 45 -2.06 1.07 -2.22
CA ALA A 45 -1.84 2.30 -1.44
C ALA A 45 -1.54 1.98 0.03
N ALA A 46 -0.60 2.71 0.61
CA ALA A 46 -0.39 2.77 2.05
C ALA A 46 -1.18 3.94 2.63
N ILE A 47 -1.96 3.69 3.68
CA ILE A 47 -2.70 4.70 4.42
C ILE A 47 -2.03 4.84 5.78
N ILE A 48 -1.42 6.00 6.01
CA ILE A 48 -0.67 6.32 7.22
C ILE A 48 -1.39 7.46 7.92
N ILE A 49 -1.87 7.23 9.14
CA ILE A 49 -2.64 8.21 9.92
C ILE A 49 -1.85 8.58 11.16
N ASN A 50 -1.61 9.89 11.32
CA ASN A 50 -0.89 10.48 12.45
C ASN A 50 0.45 9.78 12.77
N ASP A 51 1.13 9.23 11.74
CA ASP A 51 2.37 8.45 11.83
C ASP A 51 2.32 7.25 12.80
N ARG A 52 1.11 6.78 13.14
CA ARG A 52 0.90 5.73 14.17
C ARG A 52 0.05 4.57 13.70
N SER A 53 -0.94 4.83 12.85
CA SER A 53 -1.85 3.80 12.34
C SER A 53 -1.58 3.53 10.86
N PHE A 54 -1.63 2.25 10.49
CA PHE A 54 -1.34 1.76 9.13
C PHE A 54 -2.48 0.88 8.62
N CYS A 55 -2.87 1.12 7.38
CA CYS A 55 -3.80 0.30 6.63
C CYS A 55 -3.43 0.21 5.15
N GLY A 56 -4.01 -0.77 4.46
CA GLY A 56 -3.97 -0.87 3.00
C GLY A 56 -5.13 -0.12 2.33
N GLY A 57 -4.97 0.19 1.05
CA GLY A 57 -6.03 0.66 0.18
C GLY A 57 -5.76 0.32 -1.29
N SER A 58 -6.76 0.56 -2.13
CA SER A 58 -6.68 0.34 -3.58
C SER A 58 -7.04 1.60 -4.35
N LEU A 59 -6.17 2.06 -5.23
CA LEU A 59 -6.45 3.16 -6.14
C LEU A 59 -7.50 2.73 -7.17
N ILE A 60 -8.71 3.27 -7.07
CA ILE A 60 -9.85 2.92 -7.94
C ILE A 60 -10.14 4.00 -8.99
N SER A 61 -9.49 5.17 -8.87
CA SER A 61 -9.49 6.23 -9.88
C SER A 61 -8.31 7.17 -9.65
N THR A 62 -8.10 8.15 -10.54
CA THR A 62 -6.99 9.12 -10.45
C THR A 62 -6.98 9.95 -9.16
N ARG A 63 -8.08 9.98 -8.40
CA ARG A 63 -8.23 10.77 -7.17
C ARG A 63 -8.88 10.04 -6.01
N TRP A 64 -9.19 8.74 -6.16
CA TRP A 64 -9.94 7.98 -5.15
C TRP A 64 -9.23 6.69 -4.81
N VAL A 65 -8.96 6.51 -3.52
CA VAL A 65 -8.49 5.26 -2.92
C VAL A 65 -9.64 4.64 -2.12
N LEU A 66 -9.91 3.36 -2.36
CA LEU A 66 -10.83 2.55 -1.57
C LEU A 66 -10.07 1.92 -0.40
N THR A 67 -10.65 1.92 0.80
CA THR A 67 -10.10 1.26 2.00
C THR A 67 -11.24 0.78 2.90
N ALA A 68 -10.90 0.03 3.96
CA ALA A 68 -11.87 -0.33 4.99
C ALA A 68 -12.25 0.91 5.82
N ALA A 69 -13.53 1.03 6.21
CA ALA A 69 -14.00 2.18 6.97
C ALA A 69 -13.19 2.40 8.27
N HIS A 70 -12.91 1.30 8.99
CA HIS A 70 -12.15 1.29 10.25
C HIS A 70 -10.71 1.77 10.13
N CYS A 71 -10.19 1.84 8.91
CA CYS A 71 -8.87 2.39 8.65
C CYS A 71 -8.82 3.91 8.73
N THR A 72 -9.96 4.60 8.85
CA THR A 72 -10.02 6.07 8.90
C THR A 72 -10.59 6.56 10.23
N SER A 73 -11.90 6.40 10.44
CA SER A 73 -12.59 6.90 11.63
C SER A 73 -13.63 5.94 12.20
N GLY A 74 -13.82 4.73 11.63
CA GLY A 74 -14.79 3.76 12.18
C GLY A 74 -14.93 2.48 11.40
#